data_AF-A0A6P8V167-F1
#
_entry.id   AF-A0A6P8V167-F1
#
_cell.length_a   1.000
_cell.length_b   1.000
_cell.length_c   1.000
_cell.angle_alpha   90.00
_cell.angle_beta   90.00
_cell.angle_gamma   90.00
#
_symmetry.space_group_name_H-M   'P 1'
#
loop_
_entity.id
_entity.type
_entity.pdbx_description
1 polymer ?
#
loop_
_entity_poly.entity_id
_entity_poly.type
_entity_poly.pdbx_seq_one_letter_code
_entity_poly.pdbx_strand_id
1 'polypeptide(L)'
;MTELENCMESLIKVFHRYSIEDGDAKTLSKKELKKLLENELPTFLKTQQNPKTVDFILKDLDQNKDDKLDFEEFLPLVVGLSMACEKCYMLHEKKKTKKSCAHVHGADCRATAMARLEQVITNIVDVFLEYADDDGKKPQLNIEELKKVLELEIQSPELKDKINADDIGEAMEMLDKNHDGEVNFREFCRCVCVLARCYYQKKTGKGGKKVKGKEPEAEQED
;
A
#
# COMPACT_ATOMS: atom_id res chain seq x y z
N MET A 1 -4.68 -11.50 13.72
CA MET A 1 -4.19 -10.48 12.79
C MET A 1 -5.08 -9.27 12.94
N THR A 2 -4.44 -8.14 13.17
CA THR A 2 -5.06 -6.82 13.24
C THR A 2 -5.68 -6.44 11.91
N GLU A 3 -6.42 -5.33 11.87
CA GLU A 3 -7.00 -4.85 10.61
C GLU A 3 -5.90 -4.52 9.58
N LEU A 4 -4.82 -3.87 10.01
CA LEU A 4 -3.69 -3.56 9.14
C LEU A 4 -2.98 -4.81 8.62
N GLU A 5 -2.78 -5.83 9.45
CA GLU A 5 -2.20 -7.11 9.03
C GLU A 5 -3.11 -7.86 8.04
N ASN A 6 -4.42 -7.84 8.27
CA ASN A 6 -5.39 -8.40 7.34
C ASN A 6 -5.37 -7.66 5.99
N CYS A 7 -5.17 -6.33 5.99
CA CYS A 7 -4.98 -5.56 4.76
C CYS A 7 -3.74 -6.02 3.99
N MET A 8 -2.59 -6.14 4.67
CA MET A 8 -1.35 -6.60 4.06
C MET A 8 -1.47 -8.01 3.48
N GLU A 9 -2.09 -8.94 4.22
CA GLU A 9 -2.32 -10.29 3.72
C GLU A 9 -3.30 -10.30 2.53
N SER A 10 -4.32 -9.45 2.56
CA SER A 10 -5.31 -9.34 1.49
C SER A 10 -4.71 -8.76 0.20
N LEU A 11 -3.78 -7.81 0.28
CA LEU A 11 -3.01 -7.34 -0.89
C LEU A 11 -2.30 -8.49 -1.60
N ILE A 12 -1.63 -9.35 -0.82
CA ILE A 12 -0.91 -10.51 -1.34
C ILE A 12 -1.88 -11.51 -1.98
N LYS A 13 -3.01 -11.77 -1.33
CA LYS A 13 -4.05 -12.67 -1.84
C LYS A 13 -4.67 -12.14 -3.14
N VAL A 14 -4.89 -10.83 -3.24
CA VAL A 14 -5.40 -10.20 -4.47
C VAL A 14 -4.39 -10.36 -5.59
N PHE A 15 -3.11 -10.01 -5.37
CA PHE A 15 -2.07 -10.18 -6.38
C PHE A 15 -2.01 -11.64 -6.91
N HIS A 16 -1.90 -12.61 -6.01
CA HIS A 16 -1.80 -14.02 -6.39
C HIS A 16 -3.08 -14.59 -7.03
N ARG A 17 -4.25 -14.03 -6.74
CA ARG A 17 -5.49 -14.47 -7.40
C ARG A 17 -5.43 -14.25 -8.91
N TYR A 18 -4.72 -13.23 -9.37
CA TYR A 18 -4.65 -12.88 -10.79
C TYR A 18 -3.34 -13.30 -11.47
N SER A 19 -2.22 -13.46 -10.74
CA SER A 19 -0.93 -13.85 -11.32
C SER A 19 -0.81 -15.33 -11.69
N ILE A 20 -1.81 -16.17 -11.40
CA ILE A 20 -1.72 -17.63 -11.62
C ILE A 20 -2.28 -18.08 -12.97
N GLU A 21 -2.89 -17.20 -13.75
CA GLU A 21 -3.68 -17.60 -14.93
C GLU A 21 -2.80 -18.03 -16.10
N ASP A 22 -1.69 -17.32 -16.32
CA ASP A 22 -0.75 -17.61 -17.39
C ASP A 22 0.39 -18.56 -16.93
N GLY A 23 0.24 -19.17 -15.73
CA GLY A 23 1.15 -20.19 -15.18
C GLY A 23 2.35 -19.67 -14.39
N ASP A 24 2.58 -18.35 -14.39
CA ASP A 24 3.65 -17.68 -13.64
C ASP A 24 3.10 -16.92 -12.42
N ALA A 25 2.88 -17.65 -11.33
CA ALA A 25 2.30 -17.14 -10.08
C ALA A 25 3.02 -15.95 -9.41
N LYS A 26 4.17 -15.53 -9.94
CA LYS A 26 5.04 -14.50 -9.35
C LYS A 26 4.83 -13.12 -9.94
N THR A 27 4.22 -13.03 -11.13
CA THR A 27 4.11 -11.77 -11.88
C THR A 27 2.73 -11.64 -12.51
N LEU A 28 2.24 -10.42 -12.69
CA LEU A 28 1.06 -10.13 -13.47
C LEU A 28 1.47 -9.82 -14.92
N SER A 29 1.02 -10.63 -15.87
CA SER A 29 1.07 -10.27 -17.28
C SER A 29 0.15 -9.07 -17.56
N LYS A 30 0.32 -8.41 -18.72
CA LYS A 30 -0.61 -7.34 -19.16
C LYS A 30 -2.08 -7.78 -19.13
N LYS A 31 -2.35 -9.03 -19.51
CA LYS A 31 -3.70 -9.60 -19.55
C LYS A 31 -4.24 -9.81 -18.14
N GLU A 32 -3.42 -10.33 -17.23
CA GLU A 32 -3.77 -10.53 -15.83
C GLU A 32 -3.98 -9.20 -15.10
N LEU A 33 -3.10 -8.21 -15.33
CA LEU A 33 -3.26 -6.84 -14.83
C LEU A 33 -4.56 -6.22 -15.30
N LYS A 34 -4.91 -6.34 -16.59
CA LYS A 34 -6.19 -5.86 -17.12
C LYS A 34 -7.36 -6.49 -16.36
N LYS A 35 -7.33 -7.81 -16.18
CA LYS A 35 -8.39 -8.54 -15.47
C LYS A 35 -8.48 -8.17 -13.98
N LEU A 36 -7.35 -7.93 -13.33
CA LEU A 36 -7.30 -7.41 -11.96
C LEU A 36 -8.00 -6.05 -11.90
N LEU A 37 -7.61 -5.10 -12.76
CA LEU A 37 -8.19 -3.76 -12.78
C LEU A 37 -9.69 -3.77 -13.11
N GLU A 38 -10.15 -4.64 -14.01
CA GLU A 38 -11.57 -4.77 -14.39
C GLU A 38 -12.44 -5.32 -13.24
N ASN A 39 -11.91 -6.25 -12.46
CA ASN A 39 -12.68 -6.93 -11.41
C ASN A 39 -12.55 -6.25 -10.05
N GLU A 40 -11.36 -5.76 -9.72
CA GLU A 40 -11.06 -5.17 -8.42
C GLU A 40 -11.26 -3.65 -8.41
N LEU A 41 -11.27 -2.99 -9.58
CA LEU A 41 -11.43 -1.54 -9.71
C LEU A 41 -12.35 -1.16 -10.90
N PRO A 42 -13.57 -1.72 -10.98
CA PRO A 42 -14.43 -1.59 -12.15
C PRO A 42 -14.79 -0.14 -12.48
N THR A 43 -14.89 0.73 -11.48
CA THR A 43 -15.20 2.15 -11.67
C THR A 43 -14.00 2.91 -12.25
N PHE A 44 -12.79 2.63 -11.76
CA PHE A 44 -11.57 3.30 -12.20
C PHE A 44 -11.37 3.18 -13.71
N LEU A 45 -11.42 1.96 -14.26
CA LEU A 45 -11.22 1.73 -15.69
C LEU A 45 -12.33 2.35 -16.54
N LYS A 46 -13.59 2.31 -16.08
CA LYS A 46 -14.71 2.95 -16.79
C LYS A 46 -14.49 4.46 -16.91
N THR A 47 -13.94 5.10 -15.88
CA THR A 47 -13.70 6.54 -15.87
C THR A 47 -12.56 6.98 -16.79
N GLN A 48 -11.52 6.16 -16.97
CA GLN A 48 -10.36 6.56 -17.79
C GLN A 48 -10.67 6.73 -19.28
N GLN A 49 -11.75 6.10 -19.80
CA GLN A 49 -12.21 6.17 -21.20
C GLN A 49 -11.08 6.05 -22.25
N ASN A 50 -9.98 5.37 -21.90
CA ASN A 50 -8.79 5.25 -22.73
C ASN A 50 -8.38 3.78 -22.81
N PRO A 51 -8.44 3.14 -24.01
CA PRO A 51 -8.13 1.73 -24.17
C PRO A 51 -6.65 1.40 -23.89
N LYS A 52 -5.77 2.41 -23.84
CA LYS A 52 -4.33 2.27 -23.54
C LYS A 52 -4.00 2.46 -22.06
N THR A 53 -4.99 2.65 -21.19
CA THR A 53 -4.76 2.87 -19.75
C THR A 53 -3.92 1.76 -19.13
N VAL A 54 -4.23 0.50 -19.44
CA VAL A 54 -3.48 -0.65 -18.91
C VAL A 54 -2.02 -0.65 -19.39
N ASP A 55 -1.79 -0.32 -20.66
CA ASP A 55 -0.43 -0.19 -21.21
C ASP A 55 0.39 0.88 -20.48
N PHE A 56 -0.22 2.04 -20.19
CA PHE A 56 0.46 3.11 -19.46
C PHE A 56 0.77 2.71 -18.02
N ILE A 57 -0.19 2.09 -17.33
CA ILE A 57 0.03 1.61 -15.95
C ILE A 57 1.15 0.57 -15.92
N LEU A 58 1.10 -0.43 -16.80
CA LEU A 58 2.13 -1.45 -16.88
C LEU A 58 3.50 -0.82 -17.10
N LYS A 59 3.62 0.06 -18.10
CA LYS A 59 4.90 0.70 -18.46
C LYS A 59 5.45 1.63 -17.37
N ASP A 60 4.58 2.28 -16.61
CA ASP A 60 4.99 3.18 -15.52
C ASP A 60 5.49 2.39 -14.29
N LEU A 61 4.91 1.22 -14.06
CA LEU A 61 5.19 0.39 -12.89
C LEU A 61 6.26 -0.68 -13.11
N ASP A 62 6.44 -1.15 -14.35
CA ASP A 62 7.44 -2.14 -14.75
C ASP A 62 8.85 -1.52 -14.72
N GLN A 63 9.53 -1.67 -13.59
CA GLN A 63 10.84 -1.08 -13.35
C GLN A 63 11.94 -1.89 -14.03
N ASN A 64 11.78 -3.21 -14.03
CA ASN A 64 12.77 -4.14 -14.56
C ASN A 64 12.67 -4.33 -16.09
N LYS A 65 11.56 -3.87 -16.70
CA LYS A 65 11.25 -3.88 -18.14
C LYS A 65 11.07 -5.28 -18.72
N ASP A 66 10.43 -6.18 -17.96
CA ASP A 66 10.10 -7.54 -18.41
C ASP A 66 8.67 -7.66 -18.98
N ASP A 67 7.97 -6.53 -19.15
CA ASP A 67 6.58 -6.42 -19.60
C ASP A 67 5.58 -7.14 -18.67
N LYS A 68 5.96 -7.36 -17.41
CA LYS A 68 5.12 -7.88 -16.33
C LYS A 68 5.28 -7.01 -15.08
N LEU A 69 4.46 -7.29 -14.07
CA LEU A 69 4.61 -6.68 -12.74
C LEU A 69 4.82 -7.77 -11.70
N ASP A 70 5.96 -7.76 -11.02
CA ASP A 70 6.11 -8.52 -9.79
C ASP A 70 5.32 -7.88 -8.63
N PHE A 71 5.35 -8.51 -7.45
CA PHE A 71 4.62 -7.98 -6.29
C PHE A 71 5.15 -6.62 -5.84
N GLU A 72 6.45 -6.34 -5.96
CA GLU A 72 7.03 -5.06 -5.57
C GLU A 72 6.63 -3.94 -6.54
N GLU A 73 6.57 -4.25 -7.84
CA GLU A 73 6.15 -3.34 -8.91
C GLU A 73 4.63 -3.08 -8.91
N PHE A 74 3.84 -4.00 -8.34
CA PHE A 74 2.40 -3.80 -8.14
C PHE A 74 2.06 -2.80 -7.02
N LEU A 75 2.85 -2.74 -5.94
CA LEU A 75 2.53 -1.94 -4.75
C LEU A 75 2.35 -0.43 -5.02
N PRO A 76 3.12 0.24 -5.90
CA PRO A 76 2.92 1.66 -6.20
C PRO A 76 1.54 1.97 -6.80
N LEU A 77 0.90 1.01 -7.50
CA LEU A 77 -0.49 1.15 -7.94
C LEU A 77 -1.44 1.33 -6.74
N VAL A 78 -1.27 0.49 -5.71
CA VAL A 78 -2.07 0.53 -4.48
C VAL A 78 -1.90 1.87 -3.79
N VAL A 79 -0.66 2.35 -3.63
CA VAL A 79 -0.38 3.67 -3.05
C VAL A 79 -1.08 4.77 -3.84
N GLY A 80 -0.98 4.76 -5.18
CA GLY A 80 -1.62 5.76 -6.04
C GLY A 80 -3.14 5.77 -5.92
N LEU A 81 -3.76 4.60 -5.83
CA LEU A 81 -5.21 4.46 -5.64
C LEU A 81 -5.66 4.93 -4.26
N SER A 82 -4.93 4.54 -3.20
CA SER A 82 -5.22 5.00 -1.84
C SER A 82 -5.17 6.53 -1.75
N MET A 83 -4.16 7.17 -2.34
CA MET A 83 -4.07 8.63 -2.40
C MET A 83 -5.21 9.26 -3.19
N ALA A 84 -5.65 8.63 -4.28
CA ALA A 84 -6.79 9.11 -5.05
C ALA A 84 -8.10 9.02 -4.23
N CYS A 85 -8.31 7.94 -3.48
CA CYS A 85 -9.44 7.77 -2.58
C CYS A 85 -9.43 8.78 -1.43
N GLU A 86 -8.29 8.97 -0.73
CA GLU A 86 -8.11 9.98 0.32
C GLU A 86 -8.48 11.37 -0.20
N LYS A 87 -7.99 11.74 -1.40
CA LYS A 87 -8.29 13.04 -2.00
C LYS A 87 -9.78 13.21 -2.31
N CYS A 88 -10.45 12.16 -2.80
CA CYS A 88 -11.90 12.17 -3.02
C CYS A 88 -12.68 12.34 -1.71
N TYR A 89 -12.29 11.63 -0.66
CA TYR A 89 -12.88 11.74 0.68
C TYR A 89 -12.77 13.16 1.23
N MET A 90 -11.55 13.73 1.21
CA MET A 90 -11.29 15.10 1.70
C MET A 90 -12.04 16.18 0.90
N LEU A 91 -12.27 15.96 -0.41
CA LEU A 91 -13.08 16.86 -1.24
C LEU A 91 -14.57 16.80 -0.91
N HIS A 92 -15.07 15.66 -0.41
CA HIS A 92 -16.46 15.49 -0.03
C HIS A 92 -16.75 16.11 1.35
N GLU A 93 -15.83 16.00 2.31
CA GLU A 93 -15.95 16.63 3.63
C GLU A 93 -15.87 18.16 3.58
N LYS A 94 -14.96 18.73 2.77
CA LYS A 94 -14.87 20.20 2.55
C LYS A 94 -16.10 20.81 1.84
N LYS A 95 -16.90 20.00 1.16
CA LYS A 95 -18.16 20.44 0.54
C LYS A 95 -19.32 20.45 1.53
N LYS A 96 -19.29 19.61 2.57
CA LYS A 96 -20.27 19.62 3.68
C LYS A 96 -20.10 20.85 4.57
N THR A 97 -18.86 21.26 4.86
CA THR A 97 -18.59 22.48 5.67
C THR A 97 -18.90 23.79 4.94
N LYS A 98 -19.01 23.78 3.60
CA LYS A 98 -19.39 24.96 2.79
C LYS A 98 -20.86 25.02 2.39
N LYS A 99 -21.65 23.98 2.68
CA LYS A 99 -23.09 23.94 2.38
C LYS A 99 -23.92 23.70 3.63
N SER A 100 -24.03 24.75 4.46
CA SER A 100 -25.36 25.07 4.99
C SER A 100 -26.14 25.69 3.82
N CYS A 101 -27.33 25.14 3.57
CA CYS A 101 -28.26 25.37 2.46
C CYS A 101 -28.09 24.53 1.17
N ALA A 102 -29.23 23.94 0.80
CA ALA A 102 -29.64 23.23 -0.42
C ALA A 102 -29.40 21.71 -0.50
N HIS A 103 -30.52 21.00 -0.30
CA HIS A 103 -30.81 19.65 -0.78
C HIS A 103 -30.48 19.47 -2.28
N VAL A 104 -30.12 18.24 -2.67
CA VAL A 104 -30.78 17.38 -3.69
C VAL A 104 -29.80 16.29 -4.16
N HIS A 105 -30.26 15.03 -4.02
CA HIS A 105 -30.10 13.80 -4.83
C HIS A 105 -28.77 13.57 -5.57
N GLY A 106 -28.12 12.40 -5.49
CA GLY A 106 -28.65 11.04 -5.55
C GLY A 106 -28.04 10.38 -6.79
N ALA A 107 -27.18 9.36 -6.59
CA ALA A 107 -26.70 8.48 -7.65
C ALA A 107 -26.39 7.10 -7.07
N ASP A 108 -27.41 6.25 -7.15
CA ASP A 108 -27.36 4.79 -7.35
C ASP A 108 -26.29 3.99 -6.59
N CYS A 109 -26.48 3.85 -5.28
CA CYS A 109 -25.86 2.77 -4.50
C CYS A 109 -26.65 1.46 -4.70
N ARG A 110 -26.57 0.89 -5.91
CA ARG A 110 -26.81 -0.54 -6.05
C ARG A 110 -25.70 -1.23 -5.26
N ALA A 111 -26.06 -1.84 -4.12
CA ALA A 111 -25.18 -2.60 -3.24
C ALA A 111 -24.45 -3.69 -4.05
N THR A 112 -23.36 -3.29 -4.67
CA THR A 112 -22.37 -4.17 -5.26
C THR A 112 -21.43 -4.47 -4.11
N ALA A 113 -21.20 -5.75 -3.82
CA ALA A 113 -20.19 -6.12 -2.84
C ALA A 113 -18.89 -5.38 -3.18
N MET A 114 -18.32 -4.67 -2.21
CA MET A 114 -17.05 -3.96 -2.38
C MET A 114 -16.02 -4.93 -2.97
N ALA A 115 -15.28 -4.49 -3.98
CA ALA A 115 -14.17 -5.28 -4.50
C ALA A 115 -13.13 -5.51 -3.39
N ARG A 116 -12.31 -6.55 -3.51
CA ARG A 116 -11.37 -6.91 -2.43
C ARG A 116 -10.27 -5.88 -2.31
N LEU A 117 -9.73 -5.41 -3.44
CA LEU A 117 -8.72 -4.35 -3.41
C LEU A 117 -9.29 -3.02 -2.92
N GLU A 118 -10.53 -2.71 -3.31
CA GLU A 118 -11.25 -1.53 -2.84
C GLU A 118 -11.45 -1.56 -1.32
N GLN A 119 -11.89 -2.70 -0.77
CA GLN A 119 -12.01 -2.91 0.67
C GLN A 119 -10.66 -2.74 1.39
N VAL A 120 -9.58 -3.31 0.84
CA VAL A 120 -8.24 -3.14 1.42
C VAL A 120 -7.82 -1.66 1.45
N ILE A 121 -8.07 -0.92 0.38
CA ILE A 121 -7.77 0.51 0.33
C ILE A 121 -8.58 1.28 1.39
N THR A 122 -9.88 0.98 1.51
CA THR A 122 -10.75 1.59 2.53
C THR A 122 -10.24 1.32 3.94
N ASN A 123 -9.92 0.06 4.26
CA ASN A 123 -9.45 -0.28 5.61
C ASN A 123 -8.08 0.34 5.93
N ILE A 124 -7.18 0.50 4.95
CA ILE A 124 -5.91 1.24 5.15
C ILE A 124 -6.19 2.72 5.47
N VAL A 125 -7.18 3.33 4.83
CA VAL A 125 -7.60 4.71 5.14
C VAL A 125 -8.21 4.79 6.53
N ASP A 126 -9.10 3.86 6.88
CA ASP A 126 -9.79 3.85 8.17
C ASP A 126 -8.80 3.68 9.33
N VAL A 127 -7.86 2.74 9.23
CA VAL A 127 -6.78 2.57 10.22
C VAL A 127 -5.95 3.84 10.36
N PHE A 128 -5.62 4.53 9.26
CA PHE A 128 -4.87 5.79 9.37
C PHE A 128 -5.67 6.87 10.12
N LEU A 129 -6.94 7.02 9.77
CA LEU A 129 -7.81 8.05 10.35
C LEU A 129 -8.24 7.76 11.79
N GLU A 130 -8.23 6.50 12.23
CA GLU A 130 -8.52 6.14 13.63
C GLU A 130 -7.45 6.66 14.59
N TYR A 131 -6.21 6.76 14.13
CA TYR A 131 -5.06 7.15 14.96
C TYR A 131 -4.59 8.58 14.69
N ALA A 132 -4.84 9.13 13.50
CA ALA A 132 -4.44 10.49 13.16
C ALA A 132 -5.43 11.48 13.79
N ASP A 133 -4.98 12.25 14.77
CA ASP A 133 -5.78 13.34 15.32
C ASP A 133 -5.93 14.47 14.27
N ASP A 134 -7.12 15.05 14.22
CA ASP A 134 -7.46 16.16 13.35
C ASP A 134 -7.92 17.34 14.22
N ASP A 135 -6.95 18.07 14.76
CA ASP A 135 -7.09 19.40 15.38
C ASP A 135 -7.57 20.49 14.36
N GLY A 136 -8.34 20.11 13.35
CA GLY A 136 -8.80 20.97 12.24
C GLY A 136 -7.75 21.18 11.15
N LYS A 137 -6.73 20.33 11.07
CA LYS A 137 -5.66 20.35 10.06
C LYS A 137 -5.83 19.21 9.05
N LYS A 138 -4.80 18.92 8.26
CA LYS A 138 -4.79 17.69 7.46
C LYS A 138 -4.43 16.55 8.43
N PRO A 139 -5.12 15.40 8.43
CA PRO A 139 -4.77 14.28 9.31
C PRO A 139 -3.33 13.81 9.06
N GLN A 140 -2.54 13.79 10.13
CA GLN A 140 -1.15 13.31 10.17
C GLN A 140 -0.95 12.56 11.50
N LEU A 141 -0.04 11.59 11.51
CA LEU A 141 0.33 10.88 12.74
C LEU A 141 1.55 11.55 13.36
N ASN A 142 1.46 11.97 14.62
CA ASN A 142 2.65 12.32 15.38
C ASN A 142 3.41 11.07 15.84
N ILE A 143 4.57 11.25 16.48
CA ILE A 143 5.43 10.17 16.96
C ILE A 143 4.69 9.22 17.91
N GLU A 144 3.84 9.74 18.81
CA GLU A 144 3.11 8.91 19.79
C GLU A 144 1.99 8.09 19.14
N GLU A 145 1.27 8.69 18.17
CA GLU A 145 0.23 8.02 17.39
C GLU A 145 0.83 6.95 16.48
N LEU A 146 1.91 7.28 15.77
CA LEU A 146 2.66 6.31 14.98
C LEU A 146 3.11 5.13 15.84
N LYS A 147 3.65 5.41 17.03
CA LYS A 147 4.04 4.36 17.98
C LYS A 147 2.86 3.45 18.33
N LYS A 148 1.69 4.01 18.65
CA LYS A 148 0.48 3.22 18.91
C LYS A 148 0.08 2.38 17.70
N VAL A 149 0.13 2.92 16.48
CA VAL A 149 -0.15 2.15 15.26
C VAL A 149 0.83 0.96 15.16
N LEU A 150 2.13 1.19 15.28
CA LEU A 150 3.12 0.11 15.18
C LEU A 150 3.00 -0.93 16.29
N GLU A 151 2.62 -0.54 17.51
CA GLU A 151 2.46 -1.47 18.64
C GLU A 151 1.16 -2.28 18.58
N LEU A 152 0.05 -1.64 18.20
CA LEU A 152 -1.29 -2.21 18.24
C LEU A 152 -1.68 -2.90 16.93
N GLU A 153 -1.33 -2.31 15.79
CA GLU A 153 -1.68 -2.80 14.45
C GLU A 153 -0.64 -3.77 13.87
N ILE A 154 0.58 -3.82 14.37
CA ILE A 154 1.58 -4.80 13.91
C ILE A 154 1.84 -5.77 15.06
N GLN A 155 1.20 -6.93 15.06
CA GLN A 155 1.31 -7.92 16.14
C GLN A 155 2.33 -9.01 15.84
N SER A 156 2.64 -9.25 14.57
CA SER A 156 3.67 -10.20 14.13
C SER A 156 5.07 -9.76 14.62
N PRO A 157 5.74 -10.54 15.47
CA PRO A 157 7.11 -10.25 15.94
C PRO A 157 8.08 -10.03 14.78
N GLU A 158 7.92 -10.81 13.72
CA GLU A 158 8.70 -10.76 12.49
C GLU A 158 8.63 -9.45 11.72
N LEU A 159 7.50 -8.74 11.83
CA LEU A 159 7.31 -7.43 11.25
C LEU A 159 7.84 -6.37 12.20
N LYS A 160 7.58 -6.50 13.52
CA LYS A 160 8.11 -5.60 14.56
C LYS A 160 9.63 -5.47 14.48
N ASP A 161 10.35 -6.57 14.32
CA ASP A 161 11.82 -6.57 14.18
C ASP A 161 12.30 -5.78 12.94
N LYS A 162 11.50 -5.75 11.86
CA LYS A 162 11.89 -5.13 10.59
C LYS A 162 11.70 -3.61 10.54
N ILE A 163 10.72 -3.10 11.28
CA ILE A 163 10.50 -1.66 11.44
C ILE A 163 11.26 -1.11 12.66
N ASN A 164 12.03 -1.97 13.35
CA ASN A 164 12.59 -1.70 14.66
C ASN A 164 11.55 -1.00 15.54
N ALA A 165 10.40 -1.65 15.76
CA ALA A 165 9.27 -1.04 16.50
C ALA A 165 9.67 -0.60 17.92
N ASP A 166 10.78 -1.10 18.44
CA ASP A 166 11.37 -0.73 19.73
C ASP A 166 12.12 0.62 19.67
N ASP A 167 12.56 1.06 18.49
CA ASP A 167 13.15 2.39 18.24
C ASP A 167 12.28 3.21 17.26
N ILE A 168 11.34 3.97 17.85
CA ILE A 168 10.42 4.84 17.10
C ILE A 168 11.16 5.93 16.31
N GLY A 169 12.38 6.30 16.70
CA GLY A 169 13.19 7.30 15.99
C GLY A 169 13.62 6.80 14.62
N GLU A 170 14.11 5.56 14.56
CA GLU A 170 14.48 4.91 13.29
C GLU A 170 13.25 4.69 12.39
N ALA A 171 12.12 4.28 12.98
CA ALA A 171 10.86 4.18 12.26
C ALA A 171 10.44 5.52 11.65
N MET A 172 10.61 6.63 12.39
CA MET A 172 10.31 7.97 11.89
C MET A 172 11.23 8.37 10.73
N GLU A 173 12.54 8.16 10.84
CA GLU A 173 13.46 8.43 9.72
C GLU A 173 13.14 7.60 8.47
N MET A 174 12.61 6.39 8.66
CA MET A 174 12.16 5.56 7.54
C MET A 174 10.88 6.08 6.89
N LEU A 175 9.98 6.69 7.65
CA LEU A 175 8.62 7.03 7.20
C LEU A 175 8.43 8.51 6.84
N ASP A 176 8.96 9.41 7.66
CA ASP A 176 8.94 10.86 7.47
C ASP A 176 9.92 11.26 6.34
N LYS A 177 9.39 11.39 5.12
CA LYS A 177 10.19 11.67 3.92
C LYS A 177 10.30 13.16 3.63
N ASN A 178 9.34 13.95 4.09
CA ASN A 178 9.41 15.40 3.99
C ASN A 178 10.11 16.04 5.20
N HIS A 179 10.48 15.24 6.21
CA HIS A 179 11.17 15.66 7.43
C HIS A 179 10.38 16.73 8.19
N ASP A 180 9.05 16.59 8.24
CA ASP A 180 8.16 17.51 8.96
C ASP A 180 7.91 17.10 10.41
N GLY A 181 8.43 15.95 10.84
CA GLY A 181 8.25 15.41 12.18
C GLY A 181 6.91 14.71 12.40
N GLU A 182 6.10 14.55 11.35
CA GLU A 182 4.83 13.86 11.35
C GLU A 182 4.77 12.85 10.17
N VAL A 183 3.81 11.92 10.19
CA VAL A 183 3.61 10.95 9.10
C VAL A 183 2.27 11.23 8.45
N ASN A 184 2.30 11.76 7.23
CA ASN A 184 1.08 11.95 6.44
C ASN A 184 0.61 10.63 5.80
N PHE A 185 -0.62 10.62 5.27
CA PHE A 185 -1.21 9.42 4.68
C PHE A 185 -0.38 8.78 3.55
N ARG A 186 0.34 9.59 2.76
CA ARG A 186 1.19 9.09 1.68
C ARG A 186 2.38 8.31 2.24
N GLU A 187 2.99 8.80 3.31
CA GLU A 187 4.09 8.14 4.01
C GLU A 187 3.61 6.88 4.72
N PHE A 188 2.44 6.95 5.35
CA PHE A 188 1.79 5.79 5.93
C PHE A 188 1.53 4.68 4.90
N CYS A 189 0.93 5.00 3.74
CA CYS A 189 0.70 4.03 2.67
C CYS A 189 2.00 3.38 2.16
N ARG A 190 3.10 4.14 2.11
CA ARG A 190 4.44 3.58 1.79
C ARG A 190 4.90 2.61 2.88
N CYS A 191 4.71 2.92 4.16
CA CYS A 191 4.98 2.00 5.28
C CYS A 191 4.27 0.66 5.07
N VAL A 192 2.95 0.72 4.85
CA VAL A 192 2.11 -0.47 4.68
C VAL A 192 2.60 -1.32 3.51
N CYS A 193 3.00 -0.70 2.39
CA CYS A 193 3.56 -1.43 1.25
C CYS A 193 4.92 -2.07 1.57
N VAL A 194 5.80 -1.39 2.30
CA VAL A 194 7.08 -1.96 2.76
C VAL A 194 6.83 -3.18 3.64
N LEU A 195 5.90 -3.08 4.59
CA LEU A 195 5.52 -4.18 5.47
C LEU A 195 4.87 -5.35 4.70
N ALA A 196 3.94 -5.05 3.78
CA ALA A 196 3.32 -6.06 2.92
C ALA A 196 4.35 -6.80 2.07
N ARG A 197 5.34 -6.10 1.49
CA ARG A 197 6.48 -6.72 0.80
C ARG A 197 7.26 -7.64 1.73
N CYS A 198 7.53 -7.20 2.96
CA CYS A 198 8.24 -8.02 3.93
C CYS A 198 7.47 -9.31 4.26
N TYR A 199 6.16 -9.21 4.38
CA TYR A 199 5.25 -10.33 4.59
C TYR A 199 5.25 -11.30 3.38
N TYR A 200 5.22 -10.74 2.16
CA TYR A 200 5.30 -11.50 0.91
C TYR A 200 6.61 -12.28 0.76
N GLN A 201 7.75 -11.63 0.99
CA GLN A 201 9.08 -12.24 0.89
C GLN A 201 9.24 -13.43 1.85
N LYS A 202 8.65 -13.35 3.06
CA LYS A 202 8.66 -14.46 4.02
C LYS A 202 7.80 -15.63 3.54
N LYS A 203 6.58 -15.38 3.05
CA LYS A 203 5.70 -16.45 2.53
C LYS A 203 6.21 -17.11 1.26
N THR A 204 7.03 -16.41 0.46
CA THR A 204 7.55 -16.92 -0.83
C THR A 204 9.00 -17.40 -0.77
N GLY A 205 9.67 -17.30 0.39
CA GLY A 205 11.01 -17.85 0.62
C GLY A 205 12.19 -17.07 0.01
N LYS A 206 11.96 -15.86 -0.55
CA LYS A 206 13.04 -14.99 -1.03
C LYS A 206 13.46 -14.00 0.07
N GLY A 207 14.23 -14.49 1.04
CA GLY A 207 14.87 -13.67 2.08
C GLY A 207 16.39 -13.80 2.04
N GLY A 208 17.08 -12.92 1.29
CA GLY A 208 18.47 -12.52 1.54
C GLY A 208 19.59 -13.39 0.96
N LYS A 209 20.09 -13.07 -0.24
CA LYS A 209 21.54 -13.13 -0.48
C LYS A 209 22.16 -11.82 0.01
N LYS A 210 22.60 -11.80 1.27
CA LYS A 210 23.76 -11.00 1.68
C LYS A 210 24.89 -11.98 1.98
N VAL A 211 25.64 -12.37 0.96
CA VAL A 211 26.99 -12.91 1.17
C VAL A 211 27.92 -11.72 1.01
N LYS A 212 28.22 -11.05 2.13
CA LYS A 212 29.45 -10.26 2.26
C LYS A 212 30.35 -11.03 3.22
N GLY A 213 30.86 -12.16 2.76
CA GLY A 213 31.99 -12.83 3.39
C GLY A 213 33.25 -12.14 2.87
N LYS A 214 33.93 -11.40 3.75
CA LYS A 214 35.32 -11.02 3.54
C LYS A 214 36.12 -12.32 3.44
N GLU A 215 36.87 -12.49 2.35
CA GLU A 215 37.98 -13.43 2.33
C GLU A 215 38.99 -13.01 3.42
N PRO A 216 39.47 -13.92 4.27
CA PRO A 216 40.66 -13.64 5.05
C PRO A 216 41.86 -13.71 4.11
N GLU A 217 42.57 -12.59 4.01
CA GLU A 217 43.92 -12.52 3.45
C GLU A 217 44.80 -13.54 4.15
N ALA A 218 45.38 -14.47 3.38
CA ALA A 218 46.43 -15.32 3.87
C ALA A 218 47.70 -14.48 4.00
N GLU A 219 48.01 -14.09 5.24
CA GLU A 219 49.34 -13.61 5.61
C GLU A 219 50.35 -14.73 5.35
N GLN A 220 51.23 -14.48 4.37
CA GLN A 220 52.51 -15.17 4.26
C GLN A 220 53.46 -14.49 5.24
N GLU A 221 53.93 -15.22 6.25
CA GLU A 221 55.16 -14.89 6.97
C GLU A 221 56.04 -16.15 7.00
N ASP A 222 57.19 -15.99 6.33
CA ASP A 222 58.50 -16.66 6.39
C ASP A 222 58.64 -18.19 6.60
#